data_AF-A0A538QNC7-F1
#
_entry.id   AF-A0A538QNC7-F1
#
_cell.length_a   1.000
_cell.length_b   1.000
_cell.length_c   1.000
_cell.angle_alpha   90.00
_cell.angle_beta   90.00
_cell.angle_gamma   90.00
#
_symmetry.space_group_name_H-M   'P 1'
#
loop_
_entity.id
_entity.type
_entity.pdbx_description
1 polymer ?
#
loop_
_entity_poly.entity_id
_entity_poly.type
_entity_poly.pdbx_seq_one_letter_code
_entity_poly.pdbx_strand_id
1 'polypeptide(L)'
;MRWAPLVLLTLVACNDLRDFLGTWKGQRVGEGSALRLGVPDGSAQLRIDGIDARTGLTAQLTVEGLLPETTITSLAGAEADVLAGITFSGAPLRVYLAFAPVPDGGGEALVVVALYDDRRVDVRLLRGGTAPLYGIFALTEMTRANSQGATERRGRAAGAAP
;
A
#
# COMPACT_ATOMS: atom_id res chain seq x y z
N MET A 1 23.44 23.70 38.41
CA MET A 1 23.25 23.89 36.95
C MET A 1 24.21 23.01 36.16
N ARG A 2 23.94 21.71 36.05
CA ARG A 2 24.61 20.75 35.15
C ARG A 2 23.63 19.60 34.94
N TRP A 3 23.73 18.87 33.82
CA TRP A 3 22.92 17.68 33.43
C TRP A 3 21.70 17.89 32.50
N ALA A 4 21.65 18.96 31.71
CA ALA A 4 20.58 19.18 30.72
C ALA A 4 20.78 18.65 29.28
N PRO A 5 21.84 17.91 28.85
CA PRO A 5 21.88 17.40 27.47
C PRO A 5 21.54 15.90 27.33
N LEU A 6 21.01 15.21 28.35
CA LEU A 6 20.71 13.78 28.25
C LEU A 6 19.30 13.45 27.70
N VAL A 7 18.51 14.45 27.32
CA VAL A 7 17.13 14.25 26.82
C VAL A 7 17.05 14.20 25.28
N LEU A 8 18.15 14.44 24.56
CA LEU A 8 18.14 14.64 23.10
C LEU A 8 18.65 13.44 22.26
N LEU A 9 18.53 12.20 22.73
CA LEU A 9 19.17 11.04 22.08
C LEU A 9 18.28 9.81 21.80
N THR A 10 16.96 9.89 21.90
CA THR A 10 16.09 8.71 21.63
C THR A 10 14.72 9.03 21.01
N LEU A 11 14.60 10.07 20.18
CA LEU A 11 13.52 10.09 19.17
C LEU A 11 13.94 9.23 17.97
N VAL A 12 14.26 7.95 18.24
CA VAL A 12 14.28 6.93 17.20
C VAL A 12 12.80 6.73 16.88
N ALA A 13 12.32 7.40 15.84
CA ALA A 13 11.08 7.06 15.18
C ALA A 13 11.28 5.66 14.57
N CYS A 14 11.17 4.62 15.40
CA CYS A 14 10.87 3.29 14.90
C CYS A 14 9.50 3.43 14.24
N ASN A 15 9.49 3.63 12.92
CA ASN A 15 8.26 3.52 12.14
C ASN A 15 7.72 2.11 12.37
N ASP A 16 6.65 2.01 13.17
CA ASP A 16 5.99 0.74 13.39
C ASP A 16 5.29 0.38 12.09
N LEU A 17 5.58 -0.81 11.54
CA LEU A 17 4.91 -1.26 10.32
C LEU A 17 3.39 -1.33 10.52
N ARG A 18 2.91 -1.41 11.76
CA ARG A 18 1.47 -1.32 12.09
C ARG A 18 0.85 0.03 11.74
N ASP A 19 1.64 1.09 11.56
CA ASP A 19 1.12 2.36 11.08
C ASP A 19 0.58 2.24 9.64
N PHE A 20 0.97 1.21 8.89
CA PHE A 20 0.47 0.95 7.54
C PHE A 20 -0.89 0.24 7.49
N LEU A 21 -1.45 -0.15 8.63
CA LEU A 21 -2.80 -0.72 8.67
C LEU A 21 -3.83 0.29 8.15
N GLY A 22 -4.84 -0.19 7.43
CA GLY A 22 -5.90 0.65 6.87
C GLY A 22 -5.98 0.58 5.35
N THR A 23 -6.53 1.62 4.74
CA THR A 23 -6.87 1.64 3.31
C THR A 23 -6.02 2.64 2.55
N TRP A 24 -5.46 2.17 1.44
CA TRP A 24 -4.55 2.88 0.58
C TRP A 24 -5.12 2.89 -0.84
N LYS A 25 -5.03 4.03 -1.53
CA LYS A 25 -5.51 4.14 -2.92
C LYS A 25 -4.58 5.01 -3.74
N GLY A 26 -4.46 4.69 -5.03
CA GLY A 26 -3.59 5.41 -5.95
C GLY A 26 -3.85 5.05 -7.40
N GLN A 27 -3.22 5.79 -8.30
CA GLN A 27 -3.30 5.59 -9.74
C GLN A 27 -2.15 4.72 -10.22
N ARG A 28 -2.31 4.12 -11.41
CA ARG A 28 -1.17 3.54 -12.12
C ARG A 28 -0.13 4.63 -12.39
N VAL A 29 1.14 4.31 -12.18
CA VAL A 29 2.28 5.18 -12.51
C VAL A 29 3.12 4.56 -13.61
N GLY A 30 3.82 5.41 -14.35
CA GLY A 30 4.63 5.01 -15.51
C GLY A 30 3.85 5.20 -16.81
N GLU A 31 4.28 6.20 -17.59
CA GLU A 31 3.64 6.59 -18.86
C GLU A 31 4.25 5.93 -20.09
N GLY A 32 5.38 5.22 -19.93
CA GLY A 32 6.03 4.52 -21.03
C GLY A 32 5.13 3.43 -21.61
N SER A 33 5.00 3.37 -22.93
CA SER A 33 4.20 2.35 -23.63
C SER A 33 4.66 0.92 -23.30
N ALA A 34 5.97 0.72 -23.07
CA ALA A 34 6.53 -0.55 -22.61
C ALA A 34 6.02 -0.99 -21.23
N LEU A 35 5.46 -0.09 -20.43
CA LEU A 35 4.91 -0.35 -19.08
C LEU A 35 3.38 -0.52 -19.09
N ARG A 36 2.74 -0.40 -20.26
CA ARG A 36 1.29 -0.61 -20.45
C ARG A 36 1.03 -2.04 -20.92
N LEU A 37 1.41 -3.03 -20.12
CA LEU A 37 1.25 -4.45 -20.44
C LEU A 37 0.13 -5.05 -19.60
N GLY A 38 -0.99 -5.42 -20.23
CA GLY A 38 -2.07 -6.19 -19.60
C GLY A 38 -2.79 -5.55 -18.41
N VAL A 39 -2.39 -4.35 -17.98
CA VAL A 39 -2.99 -3.59 -16.88
C VAL A 39 -3.70 -2.36 -17.46
N PRO A 40 -5.02 -2.21 -17.26
CA PRO A 40 -5.76 -1.05 -17.76
C PRO A 40 -5.31 0.26 -17.08
N ASP A 41 -5.61 1.39 -17.72
CA ASP A 41 -5.54 2.70 -17.07
C ASP A 41 -6.59 2.73 -15.97
N GLY A 42 -6.19 2.92 -14.71
CA GLY A 42 -7.10 2.87 -13.58
C GLY A 42 -6.43 3.00 -12.22
N SER A 43 -7.24 2.87 -11.18
CA SER A 43 -6.78 2.93 -9.79
C SER A 43 -6.62 1.54 -9.16
N ALA A 44 -5.74 1.47 -8.16
CA ALA A 44 -5.65 0.33 -7.26
C ALA A 44 -5.97 0.76 -5.84
N GLN A 45 -6.55 -0.16 -5.08
CA GLN A 45 -6.83 -0.02 -3.66
C GLN A 45 -6.27 -1.23 -2.91
N LEU A 46 -5.55 -0.95 -1.83
CA LEU A 46 -5.01 -1.96 -0.92
C LEU A 46 -5.55 -1.69 0.48
N ARG A 47 -6.22 -2.68 1.08
CA ARG A 47 -6.61 -2.66 2.49
C ARG A 47 -5.70 -3.60 3.25
N ILE A 48 -4.80 -3.06 4.08
CA ILE A 48 -3.89 -3.85 4.91
C ILE A 48 -4.59 -4.15 6.24
N ASP A 49 -4.84 -5.43 6.49
CA ASP A 49 -5.57 -5.90 7.67
C ASP A 49 -4.63 -6.30 8.80
N GLY A 50 -3.44 -6.80 8.45
CA GLY A 50 -2.47 -7.29 9.42
C GLY A 50 -1.06 -7.26 8.86
N ILE A 51 -0.12 -6.85 9.71
CA ILE A 51 1.32 -6.99 9.51
C ILE A 51 1.89 -7.59 10.80
N ASP A 52 2.42 -8.81 10.74
CA ASP A 52 3.10 -9.43 11.86
C ASP A 52 4.34 -10.23 11.45
N ALA A 53 5.28 -10.40 12.37
CA ALA A 53 6.57 -11.03 12.09
C ALA A 53 6.51 -12.53 11.76
N ARG A 54 5.41 -13.22 12.09
CA ARG A 54 5.21 -14.66 11.86
C ARG A 54 4.45 -14.94 10.57
N THR A 55 3.40 -14.17 10.27
CA THR A 55 2.53 -14.39 9.10
C THR A 55 2.79 -13.43 7.95
N GLY A 56 3.53 -12.34 8.20
CA GLY A 56 3.82 -11.29 7.22
C GLY A 56 2.64 -10.33 7.04
N LEU A 57 2.37 -9.95 5.79
CA LEU A 57 1.27 -9.06 5.40
C LEU A 57 0.04 -9.86 4.97
N THR A 58 -1.12 -9.49 5.51
CA THR A 58 -2.45 -9.89 5.03
C THR A 58 -3.20 -8.64 4.59
N ALA A 59 -3.74 -8.66 3.37
CA ALA A 59 -4.44 -7.54 2.80
C ALA A 59 -5.52 -7.96 1.79
N GLN A 60 -6.38 -7.03 1.41
CA GLN A 60 -7.20 -7.13 0.21
C GLN A 60 -6.73 -6.14 -0.84
N LEU A 61 -6.55 -6.63 -2.06
CA LEU A 61 -6.16 -5.83 -3.22
C LEU A 61 -7.31 -5.78 -4.22
N THR A 62 -7.59 -4.58 -4.72
CA THR A 62 -8.48 -4.35 -5.87
C THR A 62 -7.71 -3.54 -6.91
N VAL A 63 -7.80 -3.94 -8.18
CA VAL A 63 -7.28 -3.17 -9.32
C VAL A 63 -8.41 -2.99 -10.32
N GLU A 64 -8.78 -1.74 -10.56
CA GLU A 64 -9.89 -1.38 -11.43
C GLU A 64 -9.74 -1.99 -12.83
N GLY A 65 -10.76 -2.73 -13.27
CA GLY A 65 -10.76 -3.39 -14.58
C GLY A 65 -9.86 -4.61 -14.73
N LEU A 66 -9.13 -5.03 -13.68
CA LEU A 66 -8.20 -6.17 -13.74
C LEU A 66 -8.44 -7.20 -12.63
N LEU A 67 -8.46 -6.76 -11.38
CA LEU A 67 -8.51 -7.62 -10.21
C LEU A 67 -9.66 -7.19 -9.30
N PRO A 68 -10.70 -8.00 -9.10
CA PRO A 68 -11.73 -7.72 -8.10
C PRO A 68 -11.10 -7.73 -6.69
N GLU A 69 -11.87 -7.37 -5.67
CA GLU A 69 -11.38 -7.45 -4.28
C GLU A 69 -10.90 -8.87 -3.97
N THR A 70 -9.59 -9.01 -3.79
CA THR A 70 -8.88 -10.29 -3.69
C THR A 70 -8.00 -10.26 -2.46
N THR A 71 -8.17 -11.25 -1.58
CA THR A 71 -7.29 -11.44 -0.44
C THR A 71 -5.91 -11.89 -0.92
N ILE A 72 -4.87 -11.23 -0.43
CA ILE A 72 -3.48 -11.60 -0.64
C ILE A 72 -2.81 -11.81 0.72
N THR A 73 -1.96 -12.82 0.78
CA THR A 73 -1.09 -13.10 1.93
C THR A 73 0.34 -13.18 1.43
N SER A 74 1.25 -12.52 2.13
CA SER A 74 2.65 -12.56 1.75
C SER A 74 3.26 -13.96 1.93
N LEU A 75 4.20 -14.30 1.07
CA LEU A 75 4.98 -15.52 1.12
C LEU A 75 5.86 -15.53 2.37
N ALA A 76 5.61 -16.49 3.26
CA ALA A 76 6.40 -16.68 4.46
C ALA A 76 7.88 -16.91 4.10
N GLY A 77 8.78 -16.20 4.79
CA GLY A 77 10.22 -16.33 4.60
C GLY A 77 10.79 -15.53 3.43
N ALA A 78 9.98 -15.02 2.49
CA ALA A 78 10.46 -14.12 1.44
C ALA A 78 11.05 -12.81 2.02
N GLU A 79 10.62 -12.44 3.22
CA GLU A 79 11.10 -11.26 3.96
C GLU A 79 12.49 -11.44 4.57
N ALA A 80 12.96 -12.69 4.65
CA ALA A 80 14.30 -13.05 5.10
C ALA A 80 15.29 -13.21 3.93
N ASP A 81 14.85 -12.94 2.69
CA ASP A 81 15.72 -12.93 1.52
C ASP A 81 16.75 -11.78 1.63
N VAL A 82 18.01 -12.07 1.32
CA VAL A 82 19.19 -11.21 1.50
C VAL A 82 19.04 -9.88 0.74
N LEU A 83 18.24 -9.86 -0.32
CA LEU A 83 17.93 -8.65 -1.08
C LEU A 83 17.04 -7.65 -0.33
N ALA A 84 16.34 -8.06 0.74
CA ALA A 84 15.56 -7.18 1.60
C ALA A 84 16.42 -6.39 2.61
N GLY A 85 17.71 -6.73 2.76
CA GLY A 85 18.60 -6.16 3.76
C GLY A 85 19.41 -4.93 3.33
N ILE A 86 19.43 -4.58 2.04
CA ILE A 86 20.20 -3.43 1.53
C ILE A 86 19.25 -2.22 1.42
N THR A 87 19.41 -1.25 2.30
CA THR A 87 18.62 0.00 2.28
C THR A 87 19.48 1.18 1.83
N PHE A 88 18.93 1.97 0.93
CA PHE A 88 19.43 3.29 0.53
C PHE A 88 18.39 4.34 0.94
N SER A 89 18.76 5.63 0.95
CA SER A 89 17.74 6.69 1.10
C SER A 89 16.68 6.56 0.00
N GLY A 90 15.41 6.55 0.38
CA GLY A 90 14.28 6.30 -0.52
C GLY A 90 14.00 4.82 -0.84
N ALA A 91 14.74 3.89 -0.23
CA ALA A 91 14.38 2.46 -0.27
C ALA A 91 13.16 2.19 0.61
N PRO A 92 12.34 1.17 0.26
CA PRO A 92 11.23 0.77 1.11
C PRO A 92 11.73 0.28 2.48
N LEU A 93 10.98 0.60 3.53
CA LEU A 93 11.13 0.03 4.87
C LEU A 93 10.96 -1.49 4.85
N ARG A 94 10.03 -1.96 4.01
CA ARG A 94 9.68 -3.38 3.91
C ARG A 94 9.10 -3.69 2.55
N VAL A 95 9.40 -4.89 2.05
CA VAL A 95 8.82 -5.43 0.83
C VAL A 95 8.18 -6.78 1.14
N TYR A 96 6.94 -6.94 0.70
CA TYR A 96 6.19 -8.19 0.78
C TYR A 96 5.94 -8.71 -0.63
N LEU A 97 6.06 -10.03 -0.80
CA LEU A 97 5.75 -10.74 -2.02
C LEU A 97 4.51 -11.59 -1.80
N ALA A 98 3.51 -11.52 -2.67
CA ALA A 98 2.30 -12.34 -2.62
C ALA A 98 1.89 -12.77 -4.04
N PHE A 99 0.94 -13.69 -4.15
CA PHE A 99 0.30 -14.02 -5.42
C PHE A 99 -1.17 -13.62 -5.40
N ALA A 100 -1.67 -13.12 -6.53
CA ALA A 100 -3.07 -12.81 -6.74
C ALA A 100 -3.58 -13.52 -8.01
N PRO A 101 -4.65 -14.34 -7.92
CA PRO A 101 -5.25 -14.95 -9.10
C PRO A 101 -5.97 -13.89 -9.94
N VAL A 102 -5.50 -13.66 -11.16
CA VAL A 102 -6.12 -12.70 -12.08
C VAL A 102 -7.18 -13.41 -12.94
N PRO A 103 -8.43 -12.90 -13.01
CA PRO A 103 -9.54 -13.57 -13.69
C PRO A 103 -9.54 -13.36 -15.21
N ASP A 104 -8.37 -13.41 -15.86
CA ASP A 104 -8.21 -13.22 -17.30
C ASP A 104 -7.71 -14.50 -18.01
N GLY A 105 -7.63 -15.62 -17.28
CA GLY A 105 -7.17 -16.91 -17.79
C GLY A 105 -5.64 -17.07 -17.85
N GLY A 106 -4.87 -16.03 -17.50
CA GLY A 106 -3.40 -16.08 -17.50
C GLY A 106 -2.77 -16.65 -16.22
N GLY A 107 -3.58 -16.93 -15.19
CA GLY A 107 -3.13 -17.45 -13.89
C GLY A 107 -2.76 -16.34 -12.89
N GLU A 108 -1.87 -16.65 -11.96
CA GLU A 108 -1.50 -15.75 -10.87
C GLU A 108 -0.51 -14.67 -11.30
N ALA A 109 -0.70 -13.46 -10.76
CA ALA A 109 0.28 -12.40 -10.80
C ALA A 109 1.12 -12.40 -9.51
N LEU A 110 2.42 -12.16 -9.64
CA LEU A 110 3.25 -11.75 -8.50
C LEU A 110 2.85 -10.33 -8.10
N VAL A 111 2.51 -10.16 -6.84
CA VAL A 111 2.23 -8.87 -6.21
C VAL A 111 3.41 -8.49 -5.32
N VAL A 112 3.99 -7.34 -5.58
CA VAL A 112 5.03 -6.74 -4.73
C VAL A 112 4.43 -5.55 -4.01
N VAL A 113 4.39 -5.60 -2.68
CA VAL A 113 3.93 -4.49 -1.84
C VAL A 113 5.13 -3.90 -1.12
N ALA A 114 5.45 -2.64 -1.40
CA ALA A 114 6.57 -1.93 -0.81
C ALA A 114 6.07 -0.79 0.09
N LEU A 115 6.49 -0.78 1.35
CA LEU A 115 6.13 0.23 2.34
C LEU A 115 7.28 1.23 2.48
N TYR A 116 7.01 2.53 2.41
CA TYR A 116 8.02 3.59 2.48
C TYR A 116 7.83 4.47 3.72
N ASP A 117 8.93 5.00 4.25
CA ASP A 117 8.95 5.83 5.46
C ASP A 117 8.18 7.15 5.35
N ASP A 118 7.98 7.65 4.12
CA ASP A 118 7.20 8.84 3.79
C ASP A 118 5.68 8.60 3.69
N ARG A 119 5.17 7.50 4.26
CA ARG A 119 3.75 7.11 4.20
C ARG A 119 3.28 6.87 2.77
N ARG A 120 4.14 6.32 1.91
CA ARG A 120 3.77 5.79 0.59
C ARG A 120 3.72 4.27 0.63
N VAL A 121 2.79 3.70 -0.14
CA VAL A 121 2.77 2.26 -0.44
C VAL A 121 2.79 2.07 -1.94
N ASP A 122 3.77 1.34 -2.46
CA ASP A 122 3.76 0.94 -3.87
C ASP A 122 3.24 -0.49 -4.00
N VAL A 123 2.37 -0.72 -4.97
CA VAL A 123 1.94 -2.05 -5.38
C VAL A 123 2.38 -2.29 -6.82
N ARG A 124 3.09 -3.38 -7.06
CA ARG A 124 3.46 -3.83 -8.41
C ARG A 124 2.83 -5.16 -8.71
N LEU A 125 2.24 -5.29 -9.89
CA LEU A 125 1.75 -6.57 -10.41
C LEU A 125 2.62 -6.99 -11.58
N LEU A 126 3.08 -8.23 -11.56
CA LEU A 126 3.91 -8.81 -12.62
C LEU A 126 3.43 -10.22 -12.97
N ARG A 127 3.28 -10.51 -14.25
CA ARG A 127 3.12 -11.86 -14.77
C ARG A 127 3.81 -11.96 -16.12
N GLY A 128 4.55 -13.05 -16.33
CA GLY A 128 5.12 -13.39 -17.63
C GLY A 128 4.18 -14.29 -18.45
N GLY A 129 4.73 -14.94 -19.47
CA GLY A 129 4.00 -15.96 -20.24
C GLY A 129 3.12 -15.40 -21.35
N THR A 130 2.01 -16.09 -21.61
CA THR A 130 1.12 -15.84 -22.77
C THR A 130 0.15 -14.68 -22.55
N ALA A 131 -0.10 -14.30 -21.30
CA ALA A 131 -0.89 -13.15 -20.91
C ALA A 131 -0.06 -12.27 -19.93
N PRO A 132 1.00 -11.60 -20.42
CA PRO A 132 1.87 -10.85 -19.55
C PRO A 132 1.14 -9.62 -18.98
N LEU A 133 1.43 -9.29 -17.73
CA LEU A 133 0.98 -8.05 -17.12
C LEU A 133 2.13 -7.38 -16.36
N TYR A 134 2.15 -6.06 -16.41
CA TYR A 134 3.04 -5.22 -15.64
C TYR A 134 2.33 -3.92 -15.29
N GLY A 135 2.28 -3.60 -14.00
CA GLY A 135 1.74 -2.34 -13.53
C GLY A 135 2.32 -1.95 -12.19
N ILE A 136 2.51 -0.65 -11.98
CA ILE A 136 2.94 -0.06 -10.71
C ILE A 136 1.85 0.93 -10.28
N PHE A 137 1.47 0.91 -9.01
CA PHE A 137 0.53 1.83 -8.41
C PHE A 137 1.18 2.48 -7.20
N ALA A 138 1.24 3.81 -7.19
CA ALA A 138 1.72 4.57 -6.03
C ALA A 138 0.51 4.96 -5.18
N LEU A 139 0.35 4.32 -4.03
CA LEU A 139 -0.80 4.45 -3.16
C LEU A 139 -0.51 5.42 -2.00
N THR A 140 -1.56 6.15 -1.63
CA THR A 140 -1.57 7.07 -0.49
C THR A 140 -2.70 6.69 0.46
N GLU A 141 -2.55 7.00 1.74
CA GLU A 141 -3.54 6.67 2.74
C GLU A 141 -4.88 7.38 2.45
N MET A 142 -5.97 6.61 2.49
CA MET A 142 -7.32 7.18 2.46
C MET A 142 -7.67 7.67 3.87
N THR A 143 -7.29 8.90 4.21
CA THR A 143 -7.69 9.50 5.49
C THR A 143 -9.22 9.51 5.60
N ARG A 144 -9.79 9.05 6.72
CA ARG A 144 -11.24 9.08 7.03
C ARG A 144 -11.83 10.50 7.17
N ALA A 145 -11.19 11.55 6.64
CA ALA A 145 -11.55 12.94 6.90
C ALA A 145 -12.86 13.40 6.22
N ASN A 146 -13.48 12.59 5.35
CA ASN A 146 -14.66 13.02 4.60
C ASN A 146 -16.03 12.60 5.18
N SER A 147 -16.10 11.91 6.32
CA SER A 147 -17.38 11.49 6.92
C SER A 147 -17.89 12.38 8.07
N GLN A 148 -17.08 13.31 8.61
CA GLN A 148 -17.51 14.20 9.71
C GLN A 148 -18.00 15.59 9.25
N GLY A 149 -17.58 16.10 8.08
CA GLY A 149 -18.00 17.42 7.58
C GLY A 149 -19.44 17.51 7.04
N ALA A 150 -20.06 16.38 6.72
CA ALA A 150 -21.43 16.35 6.19
C ALA A 150 -22.51 16.43 7.30
N THR A 151 -22.20 15.98 8.51
CA THR A 151 -23.16 15.97 9.62
C THR A 151 -23.23 17.33 10.32
N GLU A 152 -22.12 18.07 10.44
CA GLU A 152 -22.11 19.41 11.05
C GLU A 152 -22.80 20.48 10.18
N ARG A 153 -22.70 20.40 8.84
CA ARG A 153 -23.40 21.36 7.96
C ARG A 153 -24.92 21.20 7.93
N ARG A 154 -25.47 20.02 8.23
CA ARG A 154 -26.92 19.84 8.39
C ARG A 154 -27.46 20.35 9.72
N GLY A 155 -26.66 20.33 10.79
CA GLY A 155 -27.07 20.86 12.10
C GLY A 155 -27.19 22.38 12.14
N ARG A 156 -26.33 23.10 11.40
CA ARG A 156 -26.27 24.58 11.45
C ARG A 156 -27.31 25.28 10.55
N ALA A 157 -27.90 24.59 9.59
CA ALA A 157 -28.91 25.15 8.69
C ALA A 157 -30.34 25.13 9.24
N ALA A 158 -30.61 24.41 10.34
CA ALA A 158 -31.94 24.26 10.91
C ALA A 158 -32.32 25.32 11.97
N GLY A 159 -31.43 26.29 12.26
CA GLY A 159 -31.59 27.23 13.37
C GLY A 159 -31.84 28.70 12.99
N ALA A 160 -32.09 29.02 11.73
CA ALA A 160 -32.29 30.41 11.31
C ALA A 160 -33.47 30.55 10.34
N ALA A 161 -34.66 30.73 10.92
CA ALA A 161 -35.79 31.39 10.27
C ALA A 161 -36.55 32.19 11.35
N PRO A 162 -37.11 33.36 10.98
CA PRO A 162 -37.42 34.49 11.87
C PRO A 162 -38.59 34.30 12.83
#